data_AF-A0A935WCE5-F1
#
_entry.id   AF-A0A935WCE5-F1
#
_cell.length_a   1.000
_cell.length_b   1.000
_cell.length_c   1.000
_cell.angle_alpha   90.00
_cell.angle_beta   90.00
_cell.angle_gamma   90.00
#
_symmetry.space_group_name_H-M   'P 1'
#
loop_
_entity.id
_entity.type
_entity.pdbx_description
1 polymer ?
#
loop_
_entity_poly.entity_id
_entity_poly.type
_entity_poly.pdbx_seq_one_letter_code
_entity_poly.pdbx_strand_id
1 'polypeptide(L)'
;MGFAKGEASGYLHLLDRLRQFARGWAHPNKPTFAGVGTGQLTQVSATAATVAETWTLTCTAAAVNGGTFSVVGSVSGAQANATVGVAYANAFLSFLLTDGATDFQVGDAFTAVVQAPLAAADRWVEDRWVAGPPAELIMHGPGAGADAIYVGVTTYFDAGADYYNWKLQGFTGYQPAMAFGAQPGAILDRTPHVPLWQNAIPYWFMVSARRLLVVAKVSTVYEACYLGFLQPYATPNQYPYPLLIGGSLAFLGAEPAATSTAWRWSATPVEHRLPFEPGTQSNITSLEDQMCAVRLRNPAGAWRGFASLVSSAYIAGTLTGGNPANSPPTAANTTLRGNLIWPGCSKTTGFNVRQAMDGSPILQPIVLCSSDEAPNPDGVSLIGELEGCYALSGAGVATEDLVQIGGVDHLVVPNVFRTTRYDFFAVRLG
;
A
#
# COMPACT_ATOMS: atom_id res chain seq x y z
N MET A 1 4.92 13.96 -6.76
CA MET A 1 4.83 12.62 -6.13
C MET A 1 6.21 12.28 -5.61
N GLY A 2 6.31 11.92 -4.34
CA GLY A 2 7.55 11.43 -3.75
C GLY A 2 7.52 9.92 -3.56
N PHE A 3 8.72 9.36 -3.54
CA PHE A 3 8.93 7.93 -3.33
C PHE A 3 10.00 7.67 -2.28
N ALA A 4 9.77 6.62 -1.51
CA ALA A 4 10.68 6.11 -0.51
C ALA A 4 10.68 4.58 -0.52
N LYS A 5 11.88 3.98 -0.45
CA LYS A 5 12.06 2.52 -0.28
C LYS A 5 12.89 2.26 0.96
N GLY A 6 12.44 1.32 1.79
CA GLY A 6 13.14 1.00 3.03
C GLY A 6 12.75 -0.36 3.60
N GLU A 7 13.12 -0.57 4.86
CA GLU A 7 12.77 -1.75 5.62
C GLU A 7 12.32 -1.33 7.03
N ALA A 8 11.12 -1.72 7.41
CA ALA A 8 10.59 -1.51 8.75
C ALA A 8 10.84 -2.75 9.60
N SER A 9 10.93 -2.62 10.92
CA SER A 9 11.17 -3.74 11.84
C SER A 9 9.90 -4.49 12.26
N GLY A 10 8.74 -4.07 11.74
CA GLY A 10 7.42 -4.62 12.05
C GLY A 10 6.31 -3.62 11.73
N TYR A 11 5.05 -4.05 11.88
CA TYR A 11 3.86 -3.29 11.49
C TYR A 11 3.73 -1.89 12.13
N LEU A 12 4.12 -1.71 13.40
CA LEU A 12 4.07 -0.41 14.08
C LEU A 12 5.12 0.55 13.51
N HIS A 13 6.33 0.06 13.32
CA HIS A 13 7.41 0.86 12.74
C HIS A 13 7.12 1.22 11.28
N LEU A 14 6.50 0.32 10.51
CA LEU A 14 6.06 0.63 9.16
C LEU A 14 5.06 1.80 9.13
N LEU A 15 4.16 1.87 10.12
CA LEU A 15 3.13 2.92 10.17
C LEU A 15 3.77 4.27 10.55
N ASP A 16 4.69 4.24 11.51
CA ASP A 16 5.47 5.43 11.87
C ASP A 16 6.32 5.92 10.69
N ARG A 17 6.88 5.02 9.88
CA ARG A 17 7.62 5.39 8.65
C ARG A 17 6.73 6.06 7.62
N LEU A 18 5.54 5.53 7.39
CA LEU A 18 4.56 6.15 6.50
C LEU A 18 4.20 7.55 7.00
N ARG A 19 3.90 7.69 8.30
CA ARG A 19 3.60 8.98 8.96
C ARG A 19 4.71 10.01 8.74
N GLN A 20 5.96 9.65 9.05
CA GLN A 20 7.10 10.55 8.90
C GLN A 20 7.31 10.96 7.44
N PHE A 21 7.28 9.98 6.51
CA PHE A 21 7.49 10.25 5.10
C PHE A 21 6.39 11.15 4.51
N ALA A 22 5.12 10.85 4.81
CA ALA A 22 3.97 11.63 4.31
C ALA A 22 3.97 13.08 4.83
N ARG A 23 4.54 13.33 6.02
CA ARG A 23 4.75 14.68 6.57
C ARG A 23 5.97 15.40 5.98
N GLY A 24 6.74 14.73 5.13
CA GLY A 24 7.92 15.26 4.46
C GLY A 24 9.21 15.21 5.27
N TRP A 25 9.37 14.22 6.14
CA TRP A 25 10.68 13.93 6.72
C TRP A 25 11.60 13.32 5.65
N ALA A 26 12.90 13.54 5.79
CA ALA A 26 13.87 12.85 4.95
C ALA A 26 13.80 11.35 5.21
N HIS A 27 14.15 10.54 4.21
CA HIS A 27 13.92 9.10 4.28
C HIS A 27 15.21 8.30 4.08
N PRO A 28 15.68 7.55 5.09
CA PRO A 28 16.81 6.66 4.93
C PRO A 28 16.45 5.45 4.06
N ASN A 29 17.25 5.20 3.03
CA ASN A 29 17.19 3.95 2.27
C ASN A 29 17.70 2.77 3.10
N LYS A 30 17.45 1.55 2.61
CA LYS A 30 18.06 0.34 3.18
C LYS A 30 19.59 0.48 3.21
N PRO A 31 20.24 0.32 4.37
CA PRO A 31 21.70 0.41 4.45
C PRO A 31 22.39 -0.69 3.65
N THR A 32 23.56 -0.38 3.12
CA THR A 32 24.48 -1.35 2.50
C THR A 32 25.70 -1.54 3.40
N PHE A 33 26.26 -2.75 3.41
CA PHE A 33 27.46 -3.09 4.17
C PHE A 33 28.61 -3.47 3.25
N ALA A 34 29.82 -3.06 3.61
CA ALA A 34 31.07 -3.48 2.98
C ALA A 34 32.08 -3.81 4.08
N GLY A 35 32.62 -5.03 4.08
CA GLY A 35 33.53 -5.49 5.13
C GLY A 35 33.47 -7.00 5.36
N VAL A 36 34.07 -7.43 6.47
CA VAL A 36 34.17 -8.84 6.86
C VAL A 36 33.09 -9.24 7.86
N GLY A 37 32.72 -8.35 8.80
CA GLY A 37 31.71 -8.65 9.82
C GLY A 37 30.34 -9.02 9.24
N THR A 38 29.57 -9.81 9.97
CA THR A 38 28.22 -10.24 9.53
C THR A 38 27.08 -9.58 10.31
N GLY A 39 27.41 -8.59 11.14
CA GLY A 39 26.42 -7.81 11.86
C GLY A 39 25.57 -6.92 10.94
N GLN A 40 24.60 -6.23 11.53
CA GLN A 40 23.57 -5.50 10.80
C GLN A 40 23.41 -4.08 11.33
N LEU A 41 23.09 -3.14 10.44
CA LEU A 41 22.58 -1.82 10.78
C LEU A 41 21.07 -1.82 10.57
N THR A 42 20.32 -1.73 11.66
CA THR A 42 18.86 -1.83 11.66
C THR A 42 18.22 -0.59 12.26
N GLN A 43 16.90 -0.45 12.12
CA GLN A 43 16.11 0.62 12.73
C GLN A 43 16.57 2.05 12.36
N VAL A 44 17.19 2.23 11.20
CA VAL A 44 17.75 3.53 10.76
C VAL A 44 16.65 4.54 10.48
N SER A 45 16.36 5.44 11.41
CA SER A 45 15.34 6.51 11.28
C SER A 45 15.97 7.87 11.12
N ALA A 46 15.36 8.71 10.30
CA ALA A 46 15.67 10.14 10.22
C ALA A 46 14.82 10.92 11.23
N THR A 47 15.19 12.17 11.45
CA THR A 47 14.42 13.18 12.18
C THR A 47 13.91 14.25 11.21
N ALA A 48 13.09 15.19 11.70
CA ALA A 48 12.67 16.33 10.90
C ALA A 48 13.84 17.29 10.52
N ALA A 49 15.00 17.19 11.19
CA ALA A 49 16.17 18.01 10.91
C ALA A 49 17.13 17.40 9.88
N THR A 50 16.93 16.14 9.50
CA THR A 50 17.79 15.43 8.55
C THR A 50 17.66 16.02 7.16
N VAL A 51 18.79 16.17 6.49
CA VAL A 51 18.86 16.62 5.09
C VAL A 51 19.16 15.45 4.16
N ALA A 52 19.02 15.68 2.86
CA ALA A 52 19.44 14.70 1.85
C ALA A 52 20.97 14.56 1.89
N GLU A 53 21.46 13.39 2.31
CA GLU A 53 22.89 13.14 2.40
C GLU A 53 23.20 11.64 2.54
N THR A 54 24.45 11.27 2.32
CA THR A 54 24.94 9.92 2.62
C THR A 54 25.54 9.88 4.02
N TRP A 55 25.10 8.92 4.83
CA TRP A 55 25.68 8.61 6.13
C TRP A 55 26.58 7.39 6.03
N THR A 56 27.83 7.54 6.46
CA THR A 56 28.83 6.48 6.50
C THR A 56 29.18 6.18 7.95
N LEU A 57 29.05 4.91 8.33
CA LEU A 57 29.45 4.41 9.63
C LEU A 57 30.61 3.44 9.46
N THR A 58 31.79 3.76 9.98
CA THR A 58 32.99 2.92 9.82
C THR A 58 33.48 2.42 11.16
N CYS A 59 33.71 1.11 11.28
CA CYS A 59 34.31 0.50 12.46
C CYS A 59 35.72 1.05 12.68
N THR A 60 35.94 1.75 13.79
CA THR A 60 37.23 2.34 14.17
C THR A 60 37.94 1.52 15.24
N ALA A 61 37.21 0.69 15.98
CA ALA A 61 37.77 -0.24 16.95
C ALA A 61 36.93 -1.52 16.97
N ALA A 62 37.58 -2.62 16.58
CA ALA A 62 37.00 -3.96 16.65
C ALA A 62 36.92 -4.46 18.10
N ALA A 63 35.89 -5.23 18.42
CA ALA A 63 35.74 -5.92 19.70
C ALA A 63 35.01 -7.24 19.50
N VAL A 64 35.27 -8.24 20.34
CA VAL A 64 34.57 -9.53 20.29
C VAL A 64 33.10 -9.31 20.65
N ASN A 65 32.21 -9.82 19.79
CA ASN A 65 30.77 -9.58 19.79
C ASN A 65 30.39 -8.08 19.89
N GLY A 66 31.17 -7.19 19.27
CA GLY A 66 31.00 -5.76 19.45
C GLY A 66 31.76 -4.91 18.45
N GLY A 67 31.98 -3.64 18.80
CA GLY A 67 32.72 -2.69 17.99
C GLY A 67 32.32 -1.25 18.27
N THR A 68 33.19 -0.31 17.90
CA THR A 68 32.90 1.13 17.89
C THR A 68 32.95 1.64 16.47
N PHE A 69 31.90 2.34 16.06
CA PHE A 69 31.75 2.89 14.72
C PHE A 69 31.76 4.43 14.79
N SER A 70 32.57 5.05 13.93
CA SER A 70 32.39 6.47 13.59
C SER A 70 31.04 6.67 12.89
N VAL A 71 30.44 7.85 13.00
CA VAL A 71 29.17 8.19 12.33
C VAL A 71 29.34 9.53 11.63
N VAL A 72 29.34 9.54 10.30
CA VAL A 72 29.66 10.75 9.52
C VAL A 72 28.63 10.95 8.42
N GLY A 73 27.99 12.13 8.42
CA GLY A 73 27.14 12.59 7.33
C GLY A 73 27.96 13.38 6.31
N SER A 74 27.73 13.16 5.01
CA SER A 74 28.43 13.89 3.94
C SER A 74 28.15 15.40 3.95
N VAL A 75 27.07 15.85 4.59
CA VAL A 75 26.71 17.26 4.76
C VAL A 75 26.75 17.65 6.24
N SER A 76 26.14 16.85 7.11
CA SER A 76 26.03 17.12 8.55
C SER A 76 27.33 16.88 9.33
N GLY A 77 28.34 16.29 8.70
CA GLY A 77 29.65 16.04 9.28
C GLY A 77 29.67 14.93 10.33
N ALA A 78 30.78 14.85 11.06
CA ALA A 78 31.00 13.82 12.08
C ALA A 78 30.11 14.03 13.31
N GLN A 79 29.52 12.95 13.78
CA GLN A 79 28.73 12.87 15.00
C GLN A 79 29.43 11.97 16.02
N ALA A 80 28.88 11.86 17.22
CA ALA A 80 29.42 10.94 18.24
C ALA A 80 29.47 9.50 17.71
N ASN A 81 30.48 8.74 18.14
CA ASN A 81 30.64 7.34 17.74
C ASN A 81 29.49 6.48 18.30
N ALA A 82 29.10 5.46 17.54
CA ALA A 82 28.15 4.44 17.94
C ALA A 82 28.86 3.20 18.49
N THR A 83 28.21 2.50 19.41
CA THR A 83 28.69 1.24 19.97
C THR A 83 27.74 0.11 19.58
N VAL A 84 28.28 -0.99 19.08
CA VAL A 84 27.49 -2.19 18.72
C VAL A 84 26.73 -2.70 19.95
N GLY A 85 25.46 -3.05 19.76
CA GLY A 85 24.55 -3.49 20.81
C GLY A 85 23.87 -2.36 21.60
N VAL A 86 24.23 -1.09 21.33
CA VAL A 86 23.64 0.08 21.99
C VAL A 86 22.82 0.88 20.98
N ALA A 87 21.59 1.24 21.35
CA ALA A 87 20.76 2.13 20.54
C ALA A 87 21.43 3.50 20.40
N TYR A 88 21.59 3.95 19.15
CA TYR A 88 22.20 5.23 18.82
C TYR A 88 21.14 6.24 18.43
N ALA A 89 21.27 7.49 18.88
CA ALA A 89 20.46 8.61 18.42
C ALA A 89 21.26 9.92 18.49
N ASN A 90 21.09 10.77 17.49
CA ASN A 90 21.59 12.15 17.47
C ASN A 90 20.49 13.09 16.93
N ALA A 91 20.84 14.34 16.61
CA ALA A 91 19.89 15.32 16.10
C ALA A 91 19.29 14.96 14.72
N PHE A 92 19.96 14.09 13.95
CA PHE A 92 19.65 13.77 12.55
C PHE A 92 19.13 12.36 12.34
N LEU A 93 19.56 11.38 13.15
CA LEU A 93 19.18 9.99 12.94
C LEU A 93 19.31 9.13 14.19
N SER A 94 18.61 8.02 14.17
CA SER A 94 18.70 6.95 15.16
C SER A 94 18.84 5.60 14.47
N PHE A 95 19.53 4.65 15.10
CA PHE A 95 19.67 3.28 14.59
C PHE A 95 20.14 2.30 15.68
N LEU A 96 20.19 1.02 15.34
CA LEU A 96 20.82 -0.02 16.14
C LEU A 96 21.83 -0.82 15.30
N LEU A 97 23.07 -0.91 15.77
CA LEU A 97 24.07 -1.83 15.26
C LEU A 97 24.00 -3.12 16.07
N THR A 98 23.85 -4.26 15.40
CA THR A 98 23.91 -5.59 16.03
C THR A 98 25.09 -6.37 15.49
N ASP A 99 25.71 -7.16 16.35
CA ASP A 99 26.76 -8.07 15.93
C ASP A 99 26.20 -9.30 15.17
N GLY A 100 27.06 -9.97 14.41
CA GLY A 100 26.74 -11.15 13.63
C GLY A 100 27.43 -12.42 14.16
N ALA A 101 27.56 -13.43 13.31
CA ALA A 101 28.35 -14.63 13.62
C ALA A 101 29.87 -14.39 13.47
N THR A 102 30.25 -13.33 12.77
CA THR A 102 31.63 -12.89 12.52
C THR A 102 31.74 -11.46 12.98
N ASP A 103 32.67 -11.25 13.92
CA ASP A 103 32.94 -9.94 14.51
C ASP A 103 33.34 -8.90 13.45
N PHE A 104 32.98 -7.64 13.70
CA PHE A 104 33.41 -6.53 12.88
C PHE A 104 34.92 -6.29 12.98
N GLN A 105 35.54 -5.90 11.86
CA GLN A 105 36.94 -5.49 11.78
C GLN A 105 37.07 -3.99 11.53
N VAL A 106 38.22 -3.41 11.89
CA VAL A 106 38.51 -2.00 11.60
C VAL A 106 38.46 -1.78 10.08
N GLY A 107 37.66 -0.82 9.64
CA GLY A 107 37.40 -0.54 8.22
C GLY A 107 36.09 -1.09 7.68
N ASP A 108 35.42 -2.01 8.39
CA ASP A 108 34.06 -2.43 8.06
C ASP A 108 33.12 -1.22 8.08
N ALA A 109 32.26 -1.08 7.07
CA ALA A 109 31.46 0.12 6.90
C ALA A 109 30.01 -0.16 6.48
N PHE A 110 29.09 0.58 7.10
CA PHE A 110 27.71 0.73 6.63
C PHE A 110 27.53 2.07 5.93
N THR A 111 26.75 2.08 4.87
CA THR A 111 26.34 3.30 4.18
C THR A 111 24.82 3.36 4.08
N ALA A 112 24.23 4.49 4.47
CA ALA A 112 22.80 4.76 4.35
C ALA A 112 22.60 6.08 3.61
N VAL A 113 21.97 6.02 2.43
CA VAL A 113 21.58 7.23 1.70
C VAL A 113 20.27 7.74 2.26
N VAL A 114 20.22 8.99 2.70
CA VAL A 114 19.00 9.67 3.09
C VAL A 114 18.51 10.49 1.92
N GLN A 115 17.32 10.14 1.42
CA GLN A 115 16.67 10.85 0.32
C GLN A 115 16.07 12.18 0.79
N ALA A 116 15.94 13.11 -0.15
CA ALA A 116 15.36 14.42 0.10
C ALA A 116 13.94 14.31 0.67
N PRO A 117 13.56 15.25 1.55
CA PRO A 117 12.20 15.32 2.07
C PRO A 117 11.19 15.53 0.94
N LEU A 118 9.96 15.07 1.18
CA LEU A 118 8.84 15.28 0.26
C LEU A 118 8.63 16.79 -0.01
N ALA A 119 8.31 17.13 -1.27
CA ALA A 119 7.99 18.50 -1.67
C ALA A 119 6.81 19.05 -0.86
N ALA A 120 6.84 20.33 -0.50
CA ALA A 120 5.84 20.92 0.39
C ALA A 120 4.40 20.76 -0.10
N ALA A 121 4.17 20.81 -1.42
CA ALA A 121 2.86 20.62 -2.03
C ALA A 121 2.31 19.19 -1.92
N ASP A 122 3.16 18.19 -1.65
CA ASP A 122 2.78 16.79 -1.49
C ASP A 122 2.66 16.39 0.00
N ARG A 123 2.98 17.29 0.96
CA ARG A 123 3.00 16.96 2.39
C ARG A 123 1.60 16.89 2.99
N TRP A 124 1.36 15.81 3.71
CA TRP A 124 0.13 15.58 4.47
C TRP A 124 0.27 16.11 5.89
N VAL A 125 -0.86 16.52 6.47
CA VAL A 125 -0.97 17.02 7.84
C VAL A 125 -1.38 15.87 8.77
N GLU A 126 -0.74 15.79 9.93
CA GLU A 126 -1.09 14.84 10.99
C GLU A 126 -2.18 15.44 11.88
N ASP A 127 -3.39 14.87 11.80
CA ASP A 127 -4.52 15.28 12.63
C ASP A 127 -4.51 14.56 13.97
N ARG A 128 -4.16 13.27 13.96
CA ARG A 128 -4.06 12.45 15.18
C ARG A 128 -2.98 11.39 15.04
N TRP A 129 -2.14 11.30 16.05
CA TRP A 129 -1.20 10.19 16.24
C TRP A 129 -1.33 9.62 17.65
N VAL A 130 -1.59 8.33 17.73
CA VAL A 130 -1.52 7.53 18.96
C VAL A 130 -0.47 6.47 18.74
N ALA A 131 0.61 6.49 19.52
CA ALA A 131 1.62 5.44 19.48
C ALA A 131 1.04 4.13 20.01
N GLY A 132 1.40 3.00 19.38
CA GLY A 132 0.79 1.69 19.64
C GLY A 132 1.61 0.74 20.51
N PRO A 133 1.04 -0.44 20.83
CA PRO A 133 -0.19 -1.01 20.24
C PRO A 133 -1.51 -0.80 21.03
N PRO A 134 -2.67 -0.59 20.37
CA PRO A 134 -2.83 -0.31 18.94
C PRO A 134 -2.33 1.10 18.60
N ALA A 135 -1.59 1.24 17.50
CA ALA A 135 -1.27 2.56 16.96
C ALA A 135 -2.47 3.08 16.16
N GLU A 136 -2.57 4.40 16.10
CA GLU A 136 -3.61 5.08 15.35
C GLU A 136 -3.05 6.32 14.66
N LEU A 137 -3.34 6.45 13.37
CA LEU A 137 -2.95 7.57 12.53
C LEU A 137 -4.18 8.09 11.80
N ILE A 138 -4.47 9.39 11.94
CA ILE A 138 -5.39 10.13 11.08
C ILE A 138 -4.62 11.31 10.49
N MET A 139 -4.75 11.48 9.18
CA MET A 139 -4.07 12.52 8.43
C MET A 139 -4.99 13.06 7.35
N HIS A 140 -4.70 14.28 6.90
CA HIS A 140 -5.28 14.81 5.68
C HIS A 140 -4.25 15.26 4.66
N GLY A 141 -4.53 14.93 3.41
CA GLY A 141 -3.75 15.35 2.26
C GLY A 141 -4.17 16.73 1.77
N PRO A 142 -3.25 17.46 1.09
CA PRO A 142 -3.52 18.81 0.60
C PRO A 142 -4.53 18.85 -0.55
N GLY A 143 -4.72 17.74 -1.27
CA GLY A 143 -5.71 17.63 -2.34
C GLY A 143 -5.40 18.48 -3.58
N ALA A 144 -6.43 18.77 -4.36
CA ALA A 144 -6.35 19.59 -5.59
C ALA A 144 -7.39 20.72 -5.63
N GLY A 145 -7.94 21.11 -4.46
CA GLY A 145 -9.05 22.05 -4.31
C GLY A 145 -9.29 22.46 -2.86
N ALA A 146 -10.52 22.83 -2.50
CA ALA A 146 -10.89 23.34 -1.17
C ALA A 146 -11.03 22.26 -0.09
N ASP A 147 -11.19 20.99 -0.47
CA ASP A 147 -11.48 19.90 0.48
C ASP A 147 -10.23 19.07 0.80
N ALA A 148 -9.95 18.94 2.10
CA ALA A 148 -8.87 18.11 2.63
C ALA A 148 -9.20 16.61 2.50
N ILE A 149 -8.20 15.79 2.16
CA ILE A 149 -8.39 14.35 1.91
C ILE A 149 -8.08 13.57 3.18
N TYR A 150 -9.11 13.23 3.96
CA TYR A 150 -8.91 12.54 5.23
C TYR A 150 -8.83 11.02 5.09
N VAL A 151 -7.74 10.44 5.60
CA VAL A 151 -7.50 8.99 5.64
C VAL A 151 -7.02 8.57 7.02
N GLY A 152 -7.18 7.29 7.34
CA GLY A 152 -6.75 6.76 8.62
C GLY A 152 -6.26 5.32 8.57
N VAL A 153 -5.38 5.00 9.51
CA VAL A 153 -4.89 3.64 9.77
C VAL A 153 -4.93 3.40 11.27
N THR A 154 -5.53 2.29 11.69
CA THR A 154 -5.36 1.76 13.05
C THR A 154 -4.78 0.36 12.98
N THR A 155 -4.02 -0.05 13.99
CA THR A 155 -3.36 -1.35 13.98
C THR A 155 -3.99 -2.32 14.97
N TYR A 156 -3.92 -3.61 14.70
CA TYR A 156 -4.41 -4.65 15.61
C TYR A 156 -3.61 -5.93 15.39
N PHE A 157 -3.50 -6.77 16.41
CA PHE A 157 -2.70 -7.98 16.33
C PHE A 157 -3.25 -9.06 17.26
N ASP A 158 -2.89 -10.31 16.97
CA ASP A 158 -3.02 -11.43 17.88
C ASP A 158 -1.77 -12.30 17.75
N ALA A 159 -1.00 -12.41 18.82
CA ALA A 159 0.25 -13.16 18.82
C ALA A 159 0.02 -14.68 18.73
N GLY A 160 -1.09 -15.20 19.27
CA GLY A 160 -1.44 -16.62 19.18
C GLY A 160 -1.89 -17.01 17.76
N ALA A 161 -2.61 -16.12 17.10
CA ALA A 161 -3.02 -16.23 15.71
C ALA A 161 -2.00 -15.64 14.72
N ASP A 162 -0.79 -15.25 15.15
CA ASP A 162 0.35 -14.79 14.34
C ASP A 162 -0.02 -13.80 13.21
N TYR A 163 -0.71 -12.72 13.56
CA TYR A 163 -0.96 -11.62 12.63
C TYR A 163 -0.80 -10.27 13.34
N TYR A 164 -0.38 -9.26 12.58
CA TYR A 164 -0.08 -7.92 13.10
C TYR A 164 -0.44 -6.87 12.06
N ASN A 165 -1.72 -6.54 11.94
CA ASN A 165 -2.30 -5.97 10.73
C ASN A 165 -2.64 -4.49 10.87
N TRP A 166 -2.88 -3.86 9.72
CA TRP A 166 -3.50 -2.55 9.63
C TRP A 166 -4.95 -2.66 9.20
N LYS A 167 -5.81 -1.86 9.82
CA LYS A 167 -7.19 -1.57 9.43
C LYS A 167 -7.24 -0.16 8.87
N LEU A 168 -7.76 -0.04 7.65
CA LEU A 168 -7.75 1.18 6.85
C LEU A 168 -9.08 1.91 6.91
N GLN A 169 -9.05 3.23 6.78
CA GLN A 169 -10.23 4.06 6.90
C GLN A 169 -10.13 5.33 6.04
N GLY A 170 -11.30 5.85 5.64
CA GLY A 170 -11.46 7.13 4.96
C GLY A 170 -12.52 7.98 5.66
N PHE A 171 -12.36 9.30 5.61
CA PHE A 171 -13.26 10.24 6.28
C PHE A 171 -13.62 11.42 5.38
N THR A 172 -14.66 12.16 5.75
CA THR A 172 -15.02 13.44 5.15
C THR A 172 -14.65 14.63 6.04
N GLY A 173 -14.03 14.35 7.19
CA GLY A 173 -13.61 15.35 8.16
C GLY A 173 -13.00 14.69 9.40
N TYR A 174 -12.42 15.51 10.27
CA TYR A 174 -11.84 15.08 11.53
C TYR A 174 -12.49 15.79 12.72
N GLN A 175 -12.75 15.04 13.78
CA GLN A 175 -13.27 15.52 15.07
C GLN A 175 -12.46 14.88 16.20
N PRO A 176 -11.68 15.66 16.98
CA PRO A 176 -10.76 15.12 17.99
C PRO A 176 -11.43 14.23 19.04
N ALA A 177 -12.66 14.56 19.43
CA ALA A 177 -13.40 13.86 20.47
C ALA A 177 -14.04 12.53 19.99
N MET A 178 -14.08 12.27 18.67
CA MET A 178 -14.70 11.05 18.13
C MET A 178 -13.69 9.90 18.05
N ALA A 179 -14.16 8.68 18.31
CA ALA A 179 -13.35 7.47 18.12
C ALA A 179 -13.00 7.28 16.63
N PHE A 180 -11.94 6.52 16.34
CA PHE A 180 -11.45 6.27 14.97
C PHE A 180 -12.56 5.80 14.01
N GLY A 181 -13.32 4.78 14.37
CA GLY A 181 -14.41 4.25 13.54
C GLY A 181 -15.68 5.11 13.52
N ALA A 182 -15.72 6.20 14.29
CA ALA A 182 -16.88 7.08 14.41
C ALA A 182 -16.67 8.46 13.74
N GLN A 183 -15.48 8.73 13.20
CA GLN A 183 -15.19 10.00 12.52
C GLN A 183 -16.20 10.28 11.38
N PRO A 184 -16.44 11.56 11.03
CA PRO A 184 -17.36 11.93 9.95
C PRO A 184 -17.07 11.18 8.64
N GLY A 185 -18.10 10.53 8.09
CA GLY A 185 -17.99 9.81 6.82
C GLY A 185 -17.19 8.51 6.85
N ALA A 186 -16.84 7.99 8.05
CA ALA A 186 -16.15 6.72 8.21
C ALA A 186 -16.88 5.56 7.50
N ILE A 187 -16.09 4.62 6.98
CA ILE A 187 -16.56 3.30 6.54
C ILE A 187 -17.05 2.57 7.79
N LEU A 188 -18.36 2.30 7.84
CA LEU A 188 -19.03 1.72 9.02
C LEU A 188 -18.93 0.20 9.09
N ASP A 189 -18.74 -0.47 7.96
CA ASP A 189 -18.65 -1.92 7.88
C ASP A 189 -17.64 -2.33 6.80
N ARG A 190 -16.97 -3.47 7.03
CA ARG A 190 -15.99 -4.09 6.11
C ARG A 190 -14.89 -3.15 5.66
N THR A 191 -14.17 -2.59 6.62
CA THR A 191 -12.96 -1.81 6.34
C THR A 191 -11.93 -2.65 5.61
N PRO A 192 -11.20 -2.10 4.64
CA PRO A 192 -10.03 -2.77 4.06
C PRO A 192 -8.90 -2.93 5.09
N HIS A 193 -8.09 -3.97 4.90
CA HIS A 193 -6.98 -4.32 5.78
C HIS A 193 -5.69 -4.57 5.00
N VAL A 194 -4.57 -4.47 5.69
CA VAL A 194 -3.24 -4.89 5.20
C VAL A 194 -2.72 -5.94 6.17
N PRO A 195 -2.70 -7.23 5.76
CA PRO A 195 -2.07 -8.28 6.52
C PRO A 195 -0.57 -8.03 6.64
N LEU A 196 -0.02 -8.03 7.85
CA LEU A 196 1.41 -7.77 8.10
C LEU A 196 1.91 -8.67 9.24
N TRP A 197 3.18 -8.48 9.62
CA TRP A 197 3.84 -9.22 10.70
C TRP A 197 4.68 -8.33 11.63
N GLN A 198 5.27 -8.92 12.66
CA GLN A 198 6.13 -8.23 13.63
C GLN A 198 7.63 -8.43 13.35
N ASN A 199 7.99 -8.69 12.11
CA ASN A 199 9.38 -8.88 11.65
C ASN A 199 9.75 -7.82 10.61
N ALA A 200 10.96 -7.92 10.03
CA ALA A 200 11.41 -7.02 8.98
C ALA A 200 10.44 -6.98 7.78
N ILE A 201 10.04 -5.79 7.33
CA ILE A 201 9.11 -5.57 6.21
C ILE A 201 9.78 -4.60 5.23
N PRO A 202 10.32 -5.08 4.10
CA PRO A 202 10.65 -4.21 2.99
C PRO A 202 9.41 -3.48 2.48
N TYR A 203 9.53 -2.19 2.15
CA TYR A 203 8.41 -1.38 1.67
C TYR A 203 8.80 -0.38 0.59
N TRP A 204 7.77 0.08 -0.11
CA TRP A 204 7.78 1.18 -1.07
C TRP A 204 6.60 2.09 -0.76
N PHE A 205 6.88 3.38 -0.53
CA PHE A 205 5.88 4.42 -0.35
C PHE A 205 5.85 5.33 -1.56
N MET A 206 4.66 5.60 -2.07
CA MET A 206 4.41 6.53 -3.16
C MET A 206 3.36 7.52 -2.67
N VAL A 207 3.80 8.76 -2.40
CA VAL A 207 2.96 9.79 -1.78
C VAL A 207 2.82 10.97 -2.73
N SER A 208 1.58 11.42 -2.96
CA SER A 208 1.28 12.67 -3.65
C SER A 208 0.34 13.53 -2.83
N ALA A 209 0.09 14.74 -3.30
CA ALA A 209 -0.95 15.62 -2.78
C ALA A 209 -2.34 14.97 -2.66
N ARG A 210 -2.62 13.94 -3.47
CA ARG A 210 -3.96 13.32 -3.60
C ARG A 210 -4.08 11.93 -2.96
N ARG A 211 -2.96 11.23 -2.70
CA ARG A 211 -2.98 9.85 -2.19
C ARG A 211 -1.70 9.41 -1.50
N LEU A 212 -1.85 8.40 -0.64
CA LEU A 212 -0.80 7.54 -0.12
C LEU A 212 -0.97 6.15 -0.74
N LEU A 213 0.08 5.63 -1.36
CA LEU A 213 0.15 4.25 -1.82
C LEU A 213 1.33 3.56 -1.15
N VAL A 214 1.06 2.39 -0.57
CA VAL A 214 2.07 1.57 0.11
C VAL A 214 2.12 0.21 -0.54
N VAL A 215 3.32 -0.29 -0.79
CA VAL A 215 3.59 -1.70 -1.04
C VAL A 215 4.50 -2.20 0.08
N ALA A 216 4.15 -3.33 0.69
CA ALA A 216 4.89 -3.98 1.75
C ALA A 216 5.15 -5.45 1.36
N LYS A 217 6.35 -5.95 1.66
CA LYS A 217 6.72 -7.34 1.45
C LYS A 217 6.79 -8.06 2.78
N VAL A 218 6.02 -9.13 2.93
CA VAL A 218 5.94 -9.96 4.12
C VAL A 218 6.36 -11.37 3.72
N SER A 219 7.57 -11.79 4.11
CA SER A 219 8.19 -13.01 3.59
C SER A 219 8.24 -13.00 2.04
N THR A 220 7.44 -13.85 1.38
CA THR A 220 7.29 -13.93 -0.08
C THR A 220 5.98 -13.32 -0.60
N VAL A 221 5.14 -12.78 0.29
CA VAL A 221 3.83 -12.21 -0.02
C VAL A 221 3.93 -10.69 -0.12
N TYR A 222 3.21 -10.10 -1.07
CA TYR A 222 3.15 -8.66 -1.27
C TYR A 222 1.80 -8.12 -0.86
N GLU A 223 1.83 -7.01 -0.14
CA GLU A 223 0.66 -6.36 0.41
C GLU A 223 0.64 -4.92 -0.07
N ALA A 224 -0.54 -4.35 -0.31
CA ALA A 224 -0.62 -2.96 -0.70
C ALA A 224 -1.86 -2.27 -0.14
N CYS A 225 -1.75 -0.96 0.04
CA CYS A 225 -2.91 -0.11 0.29
C CYS A 225 -2.89 1.15 -0.56
N TYR A 226 -4.09 1.62 -0.89
CA TYR A 226 -4.35 2.88 -1.57
C TYR A 226 -5.25 3.72 -0.67
N LEU A 227 -4.76 4.88 -0.23
CA LEU A 227 -5.50 5.79 0.64
C LEU A 227 -5.53 7.17 -0.01
N GLY A 228 -6.70 7.58 -0.53
CA GLY A 228 -6.86 8.91 -1.09
C GLY A 228 -7.79 8.93 -2.29
N PHE A 229 -7.67 9.96 -3.14
CA PHE A 229 -8.60 10.12 -4.25
C PHE A 229 -8.31 9.17 -5.40
N LEU A 230 -9.37 8.58 -5.97
CA LEU A 230 -9.37 8.06 -7.33
C LEU A 230 -9.10 9.22 -8.32
N GLN A 231 -8.62 8.92 -9.53
CA GLN A 231 -8.65 9.87 -10.64
C GLN A 231 -10.00 9.73 -11.38
N PRO A 232 -11.01 10.58 -11.11
CA PRO A 232 -12.34 10.40 -11.68
C PRO A 232 -12.39 10.80 -13.16
N TYR A 233 -13.29 10.16 -13.92
CA TYR A 233 -13.69 10.57 -15.27
C TYR A 233 -14.90 11.52 -15.26
N ALA A 234 -15.08 12.22 -14.14
CA ALA A 234 -16.12 13.22 -13.93
C ALA A 234 -15.47 14.54 -13.53
N THR A 235 -16.14 15.65 -13.82
CA THR A 235 -15.66 16.97 -13.38
C THR A 235 -15.69 17.08 -11.85
N PRO A 236 -14.89 17.97 -11.23
CA PRO A 236 -14.95 18.22 -9.79
C PRO A 236 -16.35 18.57 -9.27
N ASN A 237 -17.22 19.16 -10.10
CA ASN A 237 -18.60 19.47 -9.72
C ASN A 237 -19.51 18.23 -9.72
N GLN A 238 -19.26 17.26 -10.60
CA GLN A 238 -20.04 16.02 -10.69
C GLN A 238 -19.60 14.99 -9.66
N TYR A 239 -18.30 14.97 -9.33
CA TYR A 239 -17.76 14.05 -8.33
C TYR A 239 -16.73 14.76 -7.43
N PRO A 240 -17.21 15.52 -6.42
CA PRO A 240 -16.33 16.38 -5.62
C PRO A 240 -15.34 15.62 -4.72
N TYR A 241 -15.75 14.45 -4.23
CA TYR A 241 -14.98 13.73 -3.20
C TYR A 241 -14.85 12.23 -3.53
N PRO A 242 -14.07 11.87 -4.57
CA PRO A 242 -13.90 10.50 -5.05
C PRO A 242 -12.91 9.71 -4.18
N LEU A 243 -13.14 9.69 -2.87
CA LEU A 243 -12.27 9.05 -1.89
C LEU A 243 -12.34 7.53 -2.03
N LEU A 244 -11.19 6.92 -2.26
CA LEU A 244 -10.98 5.48 -2.37
C LEU A 244 -10.04 4.99 -1.27
N ILE A 245 -10.48 3.95 -0.57
CA ILE A 245 -9.70 3.20 0.43
C ILE A 245 -9.58 1.77 -0.06
N GLY A 246 -8.35 1.33 -0.30
CA GLY A 246 -8.03 -0.01 -0.78
C GLY A 246 -6.97 -0.67 0.10
N GLY A 247 -7.14 -1.95 0.40
CA GLY A 247 -6.17 -2.81 1.07
C GLY A 247 -6.06 -4.17 0.40
N SER A 248 -5.31 -5.09 0.99
CA SER A 248 -5.14 -6.44 0.46
C SER A 248 -6.18 -7.45 0.96
N LEU A 249 -6.93 -7.11 2.02
CA LEU A 249 -7.84 -8.04 2.66
C LEU A 249 -9.12 -7.36 3.15
N ALA A 250 -10.25 -7.98 2.87
CA ALA A 250 -11.52 -7.74 3.54
C ALA A 250 -12.30 -9.06 3.55
N PHE A 251 -13.35 -9.14 4.37
CA PHE A 251 -14.16 -10.35 4.47
C PHE A 251 -15.59 -10.12 3.98
N LEU A 252 -16.14 -11.13 3.30
CA LEU A 252 -17.57 -11.22 3.07
C LEU A 252 -18.28 -11.52 4.41
N GLY A 253 -19.43 -10.91 4.67
CA GLY A 253 -20.14 -11.07 5.94
C GLY A 253 -19.43 -10.40 7.14
N ALA A 254 -19.70 -10.88 8.35
CA ALA A 254 -19.03 -10.38 9.55
C ALA A 254 -17.53 -10.67 9.49
N GLU A 255 -16.71 -9.75 10.00
CA GLU A 255 -15.28 -9.97 10.22
C GLU A 255 -15.07 -11.29 11.02
N PRO A 256 -14.09 -12.14 10.65
CA PRO A 256 -13.76 -13.33 11.43
C PRO A 256 -13.44 -12.98 12.87
N ALA A 257 -13.61 -13.95 13.77
CA ALA A 257 -13.20 -13.80 15.16
C ALA A 257 -11.75 -13.27 15.24
N ALA A 258 -11.46 -12.42 16.23
CA ALA A 258 -10.14 -11.81 16.38
C ALA A 258 -9.03 -12.86 16.50
N THR A 259 -9.30 -14.03 17.07
CA THR A 259 -8.31 -15.12 17.20
C THR A 259 -8.18 -15.99 15.93
N SER A 260 -8.86 -15.64 14.83
CA SER A 260 -8.86 -16.43 13.61
C SER A 260 -7.56 -16.28 12.84
N THR A 261 -7.02 -17.39 12.34
CA THR A 261 -5.87 -17.39 11.43
C THR A 261 -6.20 -16.87 10.03
N ALA A 262 -7.48 -16.58 9.73
CA ALA A 262 -7.90 -15.97 8.48
C ALA A 262 -7.29 -14.57 8.26
N TRP A 263 -6.90 -13.89 9.33
CA TRP A 263 -6.25 -12.57 9.30
C TRP A 263 -4.77 -12.60 8.88
N ARG A 264 -4.16 -13.79 8.81
CA ARG A 264 -2.73 -13.92 8.52
C ARG A 264 -2.40 -13.49 7.10
N TRP A 265 -1.24 -12.87 6.94
CA TRP A 265 -0.58 -12.61 5.65
C TRP A 265 -0.36 -13.91 4.83
N SER A 266 -0.30 -15.07 5.49
CA SER A 266 -0.15 -16.36 4.81
C SER A 266 -1.48 -17.02 4.46
N ALA A 267 -2.62 -16.41 4.81
CA ALA A 267 -3.93 -16.94 4.46
C ALA A 267 -4.13 -16.84 2.94
N THR A 268 -4.75 -17.85 2.34
CA THR A 268 -4.95 -17.92 0.88
C THR A 268 -6.41 -17.85 0.42
N PRO A 269 -7.32 -17.12 1.10
CA PRO A 269 -8.71 -17.02 0.65
C PRO A 269 -8.81 -16.19 -0.64
N VAL A 270 -9.98 -16.25 -1.29
CA VAL A 270 -10.21 -15.54 -2.55
C VAL A 270 -10.12 -14.01 -2.37
N GLU A 271 -10.46 -13.53 -1.17
CA GLU A 271 -10.45 -12.12 -0.79
C GLU A 271 -9.05 -11.58 -0.49
N HIS A 272 -8.06 -12.44 -0.28
CA HIS A 272 -6.69 -12.01 -0.06
C HIS A 272 -6.01 -11.71 -1.42
N ARG A 273 -6.06 -10.44 -1.81
CA ARG A 273 -5.63 -9.88 -3.10
C ARG A 273 -5.32 -8.40 -2.97
N LEU A 274 -4.35 -7.91 -3.74
CA LEU A 274 -4.07 -6.49 -3.80
C LEU A 274 -5.32 -5.67 -4.20
N PRO A 275 -5.39 -4.38 -3.80
CA PRO A 275 -6.50 -3.48 -4.14
C PRO A 275 -6.65 -3.21 -5.65
N PHE A 276 -5.73 -3.72 -6.46
CA PHE A 276 -5.71 -3.62 -7.92
C PHE A 276 -6.58 -4.68 -8.60
N GLU A 277 -6.83 -5.80 -7.92
CA GLU A 277 -7.69 -6.88 -8.38
C GLU A 277 -8.32 -7.59 -7.17
N PRO A 278 -9.17 -6.90 -6.40
CA PRO A 278 -9.78 -7.45 -5.20
C PRO A 278 -10.76 -8.59 -5.53
N GLY A 279 -10.81 -9.59 -4.65
CA GLY A 279 -11.74 -10.71 -4.74
C GLY A 279 -12.80 -10.66 -3.63
N THR A 280 -13.91 -11.36 -3.84
CA THR A 280 -14.97 -11.55 -2.85
C THR A 280 -15.62 -12.94 -2.99
N GLN A 281 -16.33 -13.42 -1.96
CA GLN A 281 -17.00 -14.74 -1.95
C GLN A 281 -18.42 -14.70 -2.56
N SER A 282 -18.98 -15.90 -2.83
CA SER A 282 -20.10 -16.20 -3.76
C SER A 282 -21.46 -15.58 -3.48
N ASN A 283 -21.70 -14.97 -2.33
CA ASN A 283 -23.07 -14.82 -1.83
C ASN A 283 -23.68 -13.45 -2.16
N ILE A 284 -23.27 -12.83 -3.27
CA ILE A 284 -23.76 -11.51 -3.67
C ILE A 284 -25.17 -11.65 -4.23
N THR A 285 -26.17 -11.43 -3.38
CA THR A 285 -27.60 -11.40 -3.75
C THR A 285 -28.11 -9.99 -4.06
N SER A 286 -27.30 -8.95 -3.82
CA SER A 286 -27.57 -7.58 -4.27
C SER A 286 -26.27 -6.81 -4.50
N LEU A 287 -26.30 -5.93 -5.51
CA LEU A 287 -25.13 -5.27 -6.10
C LEU A 287 -24.68 -4.01 -5.36
N GLU A 288 -25.53 -3.55 -4.45
CA GLU A 288 -25.39 -2.26 -3.78
C GLU A 288 -24.28 -2.24 -2.71
N ASP A 289 -23.67 -3.40 -2.42
CA ASP A 289 -22.93 -3.60 -1.17
C ASP A 289 -21.67 -4.47 -1.31
N GLN A 290 -21.00 -4.44 -2.47
CA GLN A 290 -19.87 -5.35 -2.72
C GLN A 290 -18.81 -5.26 -1.59
N MET A 291 -18.69 -6.34 -0.85
CA MET A 291 -17.91 -6.47 0.37
C MET A 291 -16.50 -6.90 -0.01
N CYS A 292 -15.62 -5.95 -0.21
CA CYS A 292 -14.29 -6.23 -0.74
C CYS A 292 -13.26 -5.25 -0.18
N ALA A 293 -12.00 -5.55 -0.45
CA ALA A 293 -10.87 -4.78 0.05
C ALA A 293 -10.70 -3.41 -0.63
N VAL A 294 -11.64 -2.97 -1.47
CA VAL A 294 -11.63 -1.65 -2.12
C VAL A 294 -12.98 -0.98 -1.93
N ARG A 295 -13.00 0.19 -1.31
CA ARG A 295 -14.19 0.99 -1.03
C ARG A 295 -14.03 2.37 -1.66
N LEU A 296 -15.00 2.78 -2.48
CA LEU A 296 -15.09 4.11 -3.08
C LEU A 296 -16.33 4.82 -2.56
N ARG A 297 -16.18 6.08 -2.14
CA ARG A 297 -17.29 6.92 -1.72
C ARG A 297 -17.95 7.56 -2.94
N ASN A 298 -19.16 7.12 -3.29
CA ASN A 298 -19.87 7.60 -4.48
C ASN A 298 -20.31 9.09 -4.35
N PRO A 299 -20.77 9.73 -5.45
CA PRO A 299 -21.24 11.12 -5.40
C PRO A 299 -22.39 11.38 -4.42
N ALA A 300 -23.25 10.37 -4.19
CA ALA A 300 -24.33 10.42 -3.19
C ALA A 300 -23.83 10.31 -1.73
N GLY A 301 -22.53 10.06 -1.54
CA GLY A 301 -21.85 10.02 -0.27
C GLY A 301 -21.87 8.69 0.47
N ALA A 302 -22.32 7.63 -0.18
CA ALA A 302 -22.30 6.29 0.34
C ALA A 302 -21.05 5.53 -0.11
N TRP A 303 -20.53 4.65 0.76
CA TRP A 303 -19.45 3.74 0.41
C TRP A 303 -19.96 2.59 -0.45
N ARG A 304 -19.25 2.30 -1.53
CA ARG A 304 -19.48 1.16 -2.44
C ARG A 304 -18.19 0.38 -2.57
N GLY A 305 -18.26 -0.95 -2.56
CA GLY A 305 -17.06 -1.74 -2.88
C GLY A 305 -17.00 -2.13 -4.34
N PHE A 306 -15.80 -2.49 -4.78
CA PHE A 306 -15.46 -2.85 -6.14
C PHE A 306 -14.67 -4.15 -6.19
N ALA A 307 -15.09 -5.12 -7.01
CA ALA A 307 -14.43 -6.43 -7.12
C ALA A 307 -14.03 -6.77 -8.57
N SER A 308 -12.94 -7.52 -8.73
CA SER A 308 -12.57 -8.15 -10.01
C SER A 308 -13.00 -9.61 -10.09
N LEU A 309 -13.20 -10.28 -8.94
CA LEU A 309 -13.42 -11.72 -8.88
C LEU A 309 -14.49 -12.06 -7.82
N VAL A 310 -15.41 -12.96 -8.15
CA VAL A 310 -16.37 -13.53 -7.21
C VAL A 310 -16.20 -15.05 -7.18
N SER A 311 -15.93 -15.63 -6.00
CA SER A 311 -15.78 -17.08 -5.81
C SER A 311 -14.88 -17.80 -6.79
N SER A 312 -13.67 -17.26 -6.96
CA SER A 312 -12.66 -17.86 -7.85
C SER A 312 -13.09 -17.94 -9.32
N ALA A 313 -14.19 -17.27 -9.70
CA ALA A 313 -14.62 -17.06 -11.08
C ALA A 313 -14.52 -15.56 -11.43
N TYR A 314 -13.88 -15.28 -12.57
CA TYR A 314 -13.84 -13.92 -13.11
C TYR A 314 -15.21 -13.54 -13.63
N ILE A 315 -15.61 -12.30 -13.35
CA ILE A 315 -16.99 -11.81 -13.52
C ILE A 315 -17.40 -11.72 -15.00
N ALA A 316 -16.46 -11.80 -15.95
CA ALA A 316 -16.72 -11.73 -17.39
C ALA A 316 -17.38 -12.98 -18.00
N GLY A 317 -18.54 -13.39 -17.48
CA GLY A 317 -19.59 -14.03 -18.25
C GLY A 317 -20.50 -12.96 -18.86
N THR A 318 -20.05 -12.31 -19.93
CA THR A 318 -20.79 -11.31 -20.71
C THR A 318 -21.16 -10.01 -19.96
N LEU A 319 -20.36 -8.94 -20.16
CA LEU A 319 -20.80 -7.55 -19.97
C LEU A 319 -21.80 -7.18 -21.09
N THR A 320 -22.90 -7.92 -21.24
CA THR A 320 -24.00 -7.51 -22.11
C THR A 320 -24.91 -6.60 -21.31
N GLY A 321 -25.16 -5.39 -21.83
CA GLY A 321 -26.26 -4.51 -21.41
C GLY A 321 -27.62 -5.16 -21.66
N GLY A 322 -27.89 -6.28 -21.00
CA GLY A 322 -29.13 -7.03 -21.12
C GLY A 322 -30.25 -6.34 -20.33
N ASN A 323 -31.25 -5.90 -21.07
CA ASN A 323 -32.56 -5.49 -20.56
C ASN A 323 -33.17 -6.59 -19.65
N PRO A 324 -33.59 -6.30 -18.40
CA PRO A 324 -34.04 -7.30 -17.43
C PRO A 324 -35.40 -7.95 -17.73
N ALA A 325 -36.06 -7.65 -18.85
CA ALA A 325 -37.48 -7.93 -18.98
C ALA A 325 -37.90 -9.40 -19.19
N ASN A 326 -37.05 -10.34 -19.65
CA ASN A 326 -37.58 -11.60 -20.20
C ASN A 326 -36.85 -12.92 -19.85
N SER A 327 -36.06 -13.01 -18.77
CA SER A 327 -35.40 -14.29 -18.43
C SER A 327 -35.54 -14.65 -16.95
N PRO A 328 -36.23 -15.75 -16.58
CA PRO A 328 -36.22 -16.24 -15.21
C PRO A 328 -34.80 -16.70 -14.84
N PRO A 329 -34.40 -16.59 -13.55
CA PRO A 329 -33.04 -16.81 -13.12
C PRO A 329 -32.77 -18.33 -13.04
N THR A 330 -32.30 -18.91 -14.13
CA THR A 330 -31.69 -20.25 -14.10
C THR A 330 -30.18 -20.11 -14.09
N ALA A 331 -29.58 -20.81 -13.13
CA ALA A 331 -28.16 -20.84 -12.88
C ALA A 331 -27.37 -21.25 -14.13
N ALA A 332 -26.65 -20.30 -14.74
CA ALA A 332 -25.44 -20.49 -15.56
C ALA A 332 -25.07 -19.24 -16.39
N ASN A 333 -25.96 -18.25 -16.53
CA ASN A 333 -25.66 -17.05 -17.33
C ASN A 333 -26.48 -15.85 -16.85
N THR A 334 -26.12 -15.30 -15.70
CA THR A 334 -26.71 -14.05 -15.19
C THR A 334 -25.76 -12.91 -15.47
N THR A 335 -26.16 -12.01 -16.36
CA THR A 335 -25.58 -10.68 -16.59
C THR A 335 -25.28 -9.98 -15.26
N LEU A 336 -24.04 -10.08 -14.80
CA LEU A 336 -23.61 -9.46 -13.54
C LEU A 336 -23.51 -7.95 -13.77
N ARG A 337 -24.58 -7.23 -13.42
CA ARG A 337 -24.48 -5.80 -13.06
C ARG A 337 -23.63 -5.70 -11.79
N GLY A 338 -22.97 -4.57 -11.52
CA GLY A 338 -22.11 -4.38 -10.34
C GLY A 338 -20.97 -3.39 -10.51
N ASN A 339 -20.24 -3.18 -9.40
CA ASN A 339 -19.05 -2.35 -9.27
C ASN A 339 -17.77 -3.16 -9.52
N LEU A 340 -17.13 -2.96 -10.65
CA LEU A 340 -16.06 -3.82 -11.16
C LEU A 340 -14.73 -3.09 -11.29
N ILE A 341 -13.62 -3.84 -11.31
CA ILE A 341 -12.29 -3.32 -11.62
C ILE A 341 -11.74 -3.99 -12.87
N TRP A 342 -11.56 -3.20 -13.93
CA TRP A 342 -10.92 -3.56 -15.18
C TRP A 342 -9.41 -3.26 -15.13
N PRO A 343 -8.53 -4.06 -15.76
CA PRO A 343 -8.83 -5.24 -16.58
C PRO A 343 -9.09 -6.52 -15.79
N GLY A 344 -8.83 -6.52 -14.47
CA GLY A 344 -8.89 -7.70 -13.60
C GLY A 344 -10.20 -8.50 -13.69
N CYS A 345 -11.35 -7.85 -13.86
CA CYS A 345 -12.65 -8.50 -14.01
C CYS A 345 -12.80 -9.34 -15.29
N SER A 346 -11.92 -9.12 -16.28
CA SER A 346 -11.90 -9.76 -17.59
C SER A 346 -10.66 -10.62 -17.83
N LYS A 347 -9.96 -11.01 -16.77
CA LYS A 347 -8.63 -11.65 -16.84
C LYS A 347 -8.54 -12.88 -17.76
N THR A 348 -9.61 -13.66 -17.91
CA THR A 348 -9.65 -14.86 -18.78
C THR A 348 -10.00 -14.58 -20.24
N THR A 349 -10.57 -13.41 -20.57
CA THR A 349 -11.10 -13.11 -21.90
C THR A 349 -10.57 -11.82 -22.52
N GLY A 350 -9.99 -10.91 -21.73
CA GLY A 350 -9.55 -9.58 -22.15
C GLY A 350 -8.10 -9.20 -21.81
N PHE A 351 -7.38 -9.99 -21.00
CA PHE A 351 -6.02 -9.66 -20.52
C PHE A 351 -4.93 -10.65 -21.00
N ASN A 352 -4.97 -11.01 -22.29
CA ASN A 352 -3.97 -11.87 -22.93
C ASN A 352 -2.96 -11.07 -23.77
N VAL A 353 -2.34 -10.06 -23.16
CA VAL A 353 -1.44 -9.14 -23.86
C VAL A 353 0.02 -9.58 -23.69
N ARG A 354 0.81 -9.53 -24.77
CA ARG A 354 2.28 -9.72 -24.76
C ARG A 354 2.98 -8.36 -24.73
N GLN A 355 4.31 -8.37 -24.68
CA GLN A 355 5.12 -7.18 -24.84
C GLN A 355 4.81 -6.44 -26.15
N ALA A 356 5.09 -5.13 -26.17
CA ALA A 356 5.03 -4.30 -27.37
C ALA A 356 6.08 -4.75 -28.40
N MET A 357 6.03 -4.19 -29.62
CA MET A 357 6.94 -4.58 -30.71
C MET A 357 8.42 -4.34 -30.40
N ASP A 358 8.72 -3.37 -29.52
CA ASP A 358 10.06 -3.06 -29.02
C ASP A 358 10.48 -3.91 -27.82
N GLY A 359 9.63 -4.86 -27.38
CA GLY A 359 9.86 -5.73 -26.23
C GLY A 359 9.47 -5.12 -24.88
N SER A 360 8.98 -3.87 -24.83
CA SER A 360 8.56 -3.26 -23.58
C SER A 360 7.29 -3.92 -23.03
N PRO A 361 7.09 -3.98 -21.70
CA PRO A 361 5.79 -4.35 -21.15
C PRO A 361 4.75 -3.30 -21.52
N ILE A 362 3.48 -3.73 -21.59
CA ILE A 362 2.33 -2.85 -21.81
C ILE A 362 1.64 -2.62 -20.48
N LEU A 363 1.53 -1.37 -20.07
CA LEU A 363 0.74 -0.96 -18.91
C LEU A 363 -0.69 -0.68 -19.34
N GLN A 364 -1.64 -1.23 -18.58
CA GLN A 364 -3.05 -0.91 -18.71
C GLN A 364 -3.53 -0.18 -17.46
N PRO A 365 -4.35 0.87 -17.60
CA PRO A 365 -4.92 1.55 -16.45
C PRO A 365 -5.81 0.58 -15.67
N ILE A 366 -5.84 0.72 -14.34
CA ILE A 366 -6.79 0.00 -13.50
C ILE A 366 -8.00 0.89 -13.29
N VAL A 367 -9.13 0.51 -13.90
CA VAL A 367 -10.33 1.35 -14.01
C VAL A 367 -11.47 0.78 -13.19
N LEU A 368 -12.09 1.63 -12.38
CA LEU A 368 -13.31 1.32 -11.66
C LEU A 368 -14.52 1.58 -12.57
N CYS A 369 -15.40 0.59 -12.67
CA CYS A 369 -16.57 0.60 -13.53
C CYS A 369 -17.81 0.27 -12.70
N SER A 370 -18.97 0.85 -12.99
CA SER A 370 -20.24 0.47 -12.35
C SER A 370 -21.33 0.27 -13.39
N SER A 371 -22.20 -0.70 -13.15
CA SER A 371 -23.44 -0.92 -13.93
C SER A 371 -24.70 -0.84 -13.06
N ASP A 372 -24.55 -0.26 -11.86
CA ASP A 372 -25.60 -0.18 -10.84
C ASP A 372 -26.54 1.02 -11.02
N GLU A 373 -26.27 1.93 -11.97
CA GLU A 373 -27.25 2.98 -12.28
C GLU A 373 -28.37 2.38 -13.14
N ALA A 374 -29.53 2.16 -12.52
CA ALA A 374 -30.76 1.83 -13.21
C ALA A 374 -31.65 3.08 -13.38
N PRO A 375 -32.26 3.33 -14.54
CA PRO A 375 -31.94 2.76 -15.85
C PRO A 375 -30.84 3.60 -16.50
N ASN A 376 -29.60 3.11 -16.55
CA ASN A 376 -28.62 3.62 -17.50
C ASN A 376 -28.87 2.97 -18.86
N PRO A 377 -29.47 3.68 -19.85
CA PRO A 377 -29.66 3.15 -21.20
C PRO A 377 -28.33 2.90 -21.93
N ASP A 378 -27.22 3.45 -21.43
CA ASP A 378 -25.91 3.46 -22.09
C ASP A 378 -24.96 2.35 -21.60
N GLY A 379 -25.33 1.54 -20.59
CA GLY A 379 -24.55 0.39 -20.13
C GLY A 379 -23.70 0.60 -18.88
N VAL A 380 -22.41 0.21 -18.92
CA VAL A 380 -21.45 0.30 -17.79
C VAL A 380 -20.82 1.69 -17.75
N SER A 381 -20.95 2.40 -16.63
CA SER A 381 -20.31 3.69 -16.36
C SER A 381 -18.85 3.50 -15.95
N LEU A 382 -17.93 4.19 -16.62
CA LEU A 382 -16.53 4.29 -16.21
C LEU A 382 -16.40 5.41 -15.16
N ILE A 383 -15.90 5.08 -13.97
CA ILE A 383 -15.87 6.01 -12.85
C ILE A 383 -14.54 6.78 -12.80
N GLY A 384 -13.44 6.08 -13.04
CA GLY A 384 -12.10 6.62 -12.94
C GLY A 384 -11.04 5.55 -12.81
N GLU A 385 -9.79 5.96 -12.69
CA GLU A 385 -8.63 5.08 -12.63
C GLU A 385 -7.82 5.23 -11.33
N LEU A 386 -7.18 4.15 -10.91
CA LEU A 386 -6.20 4.19 -9.83
C LEU A 386 -4.92 4.87 -10.34
N GLU A 387 -4.75 6.14 -9.99
CA GLU A 387 -3.60 6.94 -10.40
C GLU A 387 -2.30 6.21 -10.07
N GLY A 388 -1.37 6.10 -11.03
CA GLY A 388 -0.05 5.50 -10.85
C GLY A 388 -0.03 3.99 -10.55
N CYS A 389 -1.17 3.30 -10.71
CA CYS A 389 -1.28 1.85 -10.59
C CYS A 389 -1.74 1.27 -11.92
N TYR A 390 -1.06 0.24 -12.40
CA TYR A 390 -1.32 -0.35 -13.70
C TYR A 390 -1.35 -1.87 -13.62
N ALA A 391 -2.18 -2.48 -14.44
CA ALA A 391 -2.07 -3.90 -14.72
C ALA A 391 -0.99 -4.11 -15.80
N LEU A 392 -0.19 -5.17 -15.66
CA LEU A 392 0.71 -5.63 -16.73
C LEU A 392 0.73 -7.15 -16.82
N SER A 393 1.12 -7.65 -17.98
CA SER A 393 1.38 -9.07 -18.18
C SER A 393 2.69 -9.45 -17.51
N GLY A 394 2.70 -10.57 -16.78
CA GLY A 394 3.89 -11.24 -16.24
C GLY A 394 4.79 -11.87 -17.32
N ALA A 395 4.56 -11.58 -18.60
CA ALA A 395 5.40 -12.07 -19.68
C ALA A 395 6.66 -11.19 -19.82
N GLY A 396 7.82 -11.76 -19.47
CA GLY A 396 9.10 -11.07 -19.61
C GLY A 396 9.40 -10.07 -18.50
N VAL A 397 8.71 -10.18 -17.36
CA VAL A 397 8.98 -9.42 -16.13
C VAL A 397 9.02 -10.38 -14.94
N ALA A 398 9.74 -9.99 -13.90
CA ALA A 398 9.81 -10.66 -12.61
C ALA A 398 9.34 -9.72 -11.49
N THR A 399 9.03 -10.31 -10.34
CA THR A 399 8.71 -9.58 -9.12
C THR A 399 9.85 -8.63 -8.73
N GLU A 400 9.51 -7.40 -8.36
CA GLU A 400 10.43 -6.29 -8.05
C GLU A 400 11.26 -5.75 -9.22
N ASP A 401 11.01 -6.19 -10.47
CA ASP A 401 11.61 -5.53 -11.64
C ASP A 401 11.21 -4.06 -11.70
N LEU A 402 12.14 -3.23 -12.18
CA LEU A 402 11.86 -1.84 -12.56
C LEU A 402 11.64 -1.77 -14.06
N VAL A 403 10.43 -1.39 -14.46
CA VAL A 403 10.08 -1.19 -15.86
C VAL A 403 9.92 0.30 -16.15
N GLN A 404 10.66 0.78 -17.14
CA GLN A 404 10.71 2.19 -17.48
C GLN A 404 9.79 2.48 -18.66
N ILE A 405 8.80 3.34 -18.45
CA ILE A 405 7.83 3.73 -19.49
C ILE A 405 7.69 5.24 -19.49
N GLY A 406 7.91 5.87 -20.65
CA GLY A 406 7.90 7.33 -20.78
C GLY A 406 8.97 8.01 -19.90
N GLY A 407 10.07 7.33 -19.61
CA GLY A 407 11.13 7.83 -18.73
C GLY A 407 10.87 7.66 -17.23
N VAL A 408 9.74 7.07 -16.84
CA VAL A 408 9.34 6.88 -15.44
C VAL A 408 9.46 5.41 -15.02
N ASP A 409 10.07 5.18 -13.86
CA ASP A 409 10.20 3.87 -13.27
C ASP A 409 8.90 3.40 -12.62
N HIS A 410 8.55 2.14 -12.88
CA HIS A 410 7.45 1.45 -12.24
C HIS A 410 7.95 0.15 -11.61
N LEU A 411 7.55 -0.09 -10.36
CA LEU A 411 7.83 -1.33 -9.63
C LEU A 411 6.83 -2.40 -10.05
N VAL A 412 7.33 -3.56 -10.49
CA VAL A 412 6.53 -4.74 -10.76
C VAL A 412 6.23 -5.49 -9.45
N VAL A 413 4.94 -5.70 -9.14
CA VAL A 413 4.47 -6.31 -7.89
C VAL A 413 3.48 -7.44 -8.22
N PRO A 414 3.66 -8.65 -7.65
CA PRO A 414 2.70 -9.73 -7.82
C PRO A 414 1.44 -9.52 -6.99
N ASN A 415 0.33 -10.14 -7.37
CA ASN A 415 -0.91 -10.17 -6.61
C ASN A 415 -0.74 -11.09 -5.39
N VAL A 416 -0.33 -10.52 -4.26
CA VAL A 416 -0.01 -11.25 -3.04
C VAL A 416 1.02 -12.36 -3.28
N PHE A 417 0.66 -13.63 -3.13
CA PHE A 417 1.49 -14.82 -3.39
C PHE A 417 1.39 -15.35 -4.83
N ARG A 418 0.61 -14.72 -5.72
CA ARG A 418 0.33 -15.23 -7.07
C ARG A 418 1.32 -14.71 -8.09
N THR A 419 1.86 -15.59 -8.94
CA THR A 419 2.92 -15.28 -9.90
C THR A 419 2.61 -15.79 -11.30
N THR A 420 1.34 -16.06 -11.63
CA THR A 420 1.01 -16.39 -13.02
C THR A 420 1.15 -15.16 -13.91
N ARG A 421 1.15 -15.34 -15.23
CA ARG A 421 1.23 -14.25 -16.20
C ARG A 421 0.21 -13.12 -15.95
N TYR A 422 -0.88 -13.40 -15.24
CA TYR A 422 -1.97 -12.44 -15.08
C TYR A 422 -2.00 -11.77 -13.70
N ASP A 423 -1.06 -12.11 -12.82
CA ASP A 423 -1.07 -11.68 -11.42
C ASP A 423 -0.04 -10.58 -11.14
N PHE A 424 0.30 -9.74 -12.12
CA PHE A 424 1.29 -8.68 -11.96
C PHE A 424 0.69 -7.30 -12.14
N PHE A 425 1.17 -6.36 -11.32
CA PHE A 425 0.84 -4.94 -11.38
C PHE A 425 2.11 -4.11 -11.40
N ALA A 426 2.01 -2.90 -11.92
CA ALA A 426 3.08 -1.92 -11.96
C ALA A 426 2.66 -0.70 -11.16
N VAL A 427 3.54 -0.24 -10.29
CA VAL A 427 3.30 0.93 -9.45
C VAL A 427 4.36 1.99 -9.74
N ARG A 428 3.92 3.18 -10.14
CA ARG A 428 4.79 4.31 -10.50
C ARG A 428 5.58 4.82 -9.29
N LEU A 429 6.90 5.00 -9.43
CA LEU A 429 7.79 5.45 -8.36
C LEU A 429 8.14 6.95 -8.39
N GLY A 430 7.89 7.70 -9.48
CA GLY A 430 8.30 9.12 -9.55
C GLY A 430 7.54 9.93 -10.57
#